data_AF-A0A1Z9DYS8-F1
#
_entry.id   AF-A0A1Z9DYS8-F1
#
_cell.length_a   1.000
_cell.length_b   1.000
_cell.length_c   1.000
_cell.angle_alpha   90.00
_cell.angle_beta   90.00
_cell.angle_gamma   90.00
#
_symmetry.space_group_name_H-M   'P 1'
#
loop_
_entity.id
_entity.type
_entity.pdbx_description
1 polymer ?
#
loop_
_entity_poly.entity_id
_entity_poly.type
_entity_poly.pdbx_seq_one_letter_code
_entity_poly.pdbx_strand_id
1 'polypeptide(L)' 'MFTLVASAWLYFVLVTFTTLGFGDLLAPVEWQLLSGITASNGLLAFGASTAFQVQYFVTIRALIIDPRK' A
#
# COMPACT_ATOMS: atom_id res chain seq x y z
N MET A 1 -16.20 -16.38 -17.23
CA MET A 1 -16.80 -16.31 -15.89
C MET A 1 -15.73 -16.26 -14.79
N PHE A 2 -14.83 -17.24 -14.69
CA PHE A 2 -13.74 -17.25 -13.68
C PHE A 2 -12.78 -16.04 -13.77
N THR A 3 -12.39 -15.64 -14.98
CA THR A 3 -11.49 -14.48 -15.21
C THR A 3 -12.10 -13.14 -14.83
N LEU A 4 -13.41 -12.96 -15.06
CA LEU A 4 -14.16 -11.76 -14.71
C LEU A 4 -14.24 -11.56 -13.19
N VAL A 5 -14.54 -12.65 -12.46
CA VAL A 5 -14.60 -12.63 -10.99
C VAL A 5 -13.22 -12.36 -10.40
N ALA A 6 -12.16 -12.96 -10.95
CA ALA A 6 -10.79 -12.68 -10.53
C ALA A 6 -10.40 -11.20 -10.73
N SER A 7 -10.79 -10.60 -11.85
CA SER A 7 -10.52 -9.18 -12.12
C SER A 7 -11.21 -8.24 -11.12
N ALA A 8 -12.47 -8.50 -10.77
CA ALA A 8 -13.19 -7.69 -9.79
C ALA A 8 -12.56 -7.75 -8.40
N TRP A 9 -12.14 -8.94 -7.94
CA TRP A 9 -11.47 -9.09 -6.66
C TRP A 9 -10.07 -8.46 -6.64
N LEU A 10 -9.31 -8.57 -7.74
CA LEU A 10 -8.02 -7.90 -7.87
C LEU A 10 -8.17 -6.37 -7.83
N TYR A 11 -9.17 -5.84 -8.53
CA TYR A 11 -9.51 -4.41 -8.47
C TYR A 11 -9.84 -3.98 -7.04
N PHE A 12 -10.73 -4.71 -6.35
CA PHE A 12 -11.09 -4.43 -4.97
C PHE A 12 -9.88 -4.44 -4.03
N VAL A 13 -9.03 -5.45 -4.13
CA VAL A 13 -7.81 -5.55 -3.32
C VAL A 13 -6.89 -4.37 -3.62
N LEU A 14 -6.69 -4.00 -4.88
CA LEU A 14 -5.82 -2.87 -5.27
C LEU A 14 -6.34 -1.53 -4.71
N VAL A 15 -7.64 -1.27 -4.85
CA VAL A 15 -8.31 -0.04 -4.37
C VAL A 15 -8.30 0.03 -2.84
N THR A 16 -8.52 -1.11 -2.17
CA THR A 16 -8.50 -1.19 -0.71
C THR A 16 -7.07 -1.04 -0.18
N PHE A 17 -6.10 -1.71 -0.80
CA PHE A 17 -4.68 -1.65 -0.45
C PHE A 17 -4.10 -0.25 -0.61
N THR A 18 -4.51 0.49 -1.64
CA THR A 18 -4.11 1.89 -1.82
C THR A 18 -4.88 2.86 -0.92
N THR A 19 -5.74 2.36 -0.04
CA THR A 19 -6.64 3.15 0.84
C THR A 19 -7.59 4.09 0.09
N LEU A 20 -7.79 3.84 -1.20
CA LEU A 20 -8.53 4.71 -2.11
C LEU A 20 -10.03 4.53 -1.90
N GLY A 21 -10.47 3.27 -1.77
CA GLY A 21 -11.79 2.93 -1.23
C GLY A 21 -12.99 3.50 -1.99
N PHE A 22 -13.06 3.34 -3.32
CA PHE A 22 -14.15 3.86 -4.15
C PHE A 22 -15.56 3.44 -3.69
N GLY A 23 -15.69 2.30 -3.00
CA GLY A 23 -16.96 1.83 -2.40
C GLY A 23 -17.96 1.25 -3.41
N ASP A 24 -17.54 1.10 -4.67
CA ASP A 24 -18.29 0.46 -5.76
C ASP A 24 -18.31 -1.07 -5.66
N LEU A 25 -17.22 -1.67 -5.17
CA LEU A 25 -17.14 -3.08 -4.80
C LEU A 25 -16.82 -3.22 -3.31
N LEU A 26 -17.59 -4.04 -2.59
CA LEU A 26 -17.39 -4.32 -1.17
C LEU A 26 -17.23 -5.82 -0.94
N ALA A 27 -16.38 -6.16 0.04
CA ALA A 27 -16.23 -7.55 0.48
C ALA A 27 -17.53 -8.07 1.13
N PRO A 28 -17.86 -9.36 0.94
CA PRO A 28 -18.94 -10.02 1.67
C PRO A 28 -18.71 -9.92 3.18
N VAL A 29 -19.79 -10.05 3.97
CA VAL A 29 -19.75 -9.89 5.45
C VAL A 29 -18.66 -10.76 6.09
N GLU A 30 -18.46 -11.97 5.58
CA GLU A 30 -17.48 -12.93 6.09
C GLU A 30 -16.03 -12.45 5.91
N TRP A 31 -15.78 -11.55 4.96
CA TRP A 31 -14.45 -11.06 4.57
C TRP A 31 -14.24 -9.57 4.83
N GLN A 32 -15.17 -8.87 5.46
CA GLN A 32 -15.04 -7.43 5.75
C GLN A 32 -13.83 -7.11 6.62
N LEU A 33 -13.55 -7.92 7.65
CA LEU A 33 -12.35 -7.80 8.47
C LEU A 33 -11.06 -7.91 7.64
N LEU A 34 -11.03 -8.83 6.67
CA LEU A 34 -9.88 -9.01 5.78
C LEU A 34 -9.67 -7.78 4.88
N SER A 35 -10.75 -7.10 4.48
CA SER A 35 -10.63 -5.82 3.74
C SER A 35 -9.96 -4.73 4.58
N GLY A 36 -10.31 -4.61 5.86
CA GLY A 36 -9.68 -3.65 6.78
C GLY A 36 -8.20 -3.96 7.00
N ILE A 37 -7.85 -5.25 7.12
CA ILE A 37 -6.44 -5.70 7.20
C ILE A 37 -5.70 -5.37 5.91
N THR A 38 -6.32 -5.56 4.75
CA THR A 38 -5.73 -5.23 3.45
C THR A 38 -5.42 -3.75 3.32
N ALA A 39 -6.36 -2.89 3.71
CA ALA A 39 -6.16 -1.43 3.72
C ALA A 39 -5.06 -1.02 4.69
N SER A 40 -5.04 -1.59 5.90
CA SER A 40 -4.02 -1.31 6.91
C SER A 40 -2.63 -1.73 6.43
N ASN A 41 -2.52 -2.91 5.81
CA ASN A 41 -1.27 -3.40 5.26
C ASN A 41 -0.73 -2.49 4.15
N GLY A 42 -1.61 -2.01 3.27
CA GLY A 42 -1.21 -1.08 2.23
C GLY A 42 -0.79 0.29 2.77
N LEU A 43 -1.48 0.81 3.79
CA LEU A 43 -1.08 2.03 4.49
C LEU A 43 0.31 1.88 5.15
N LEU A 44 0.54 0.77 5.84
CA LEU A 44 1.85 0.45 6.45
C LEU A 44 2.94 0.33 5.38
N ALA A 45 2.66 -0.35 4.27
CA ALA A 45 3.61 -0.50 3.16
C ALA A 45 3.97 0.86 2.54
N PHE A 46 2.99 1.74 2.33
CA PHE A 46 3.23 3.11 1.86
C PHE A 46 4.05 3.94 2.84
N GLY A 47 3.71 3.87 4.14
CA GLY A 47 4.43 4.56 5.19
C GLY A 47 5.89 4.11 5.29
N ALA A 48 6.13 2.79 5.32
CA ALA A 48 7.47 2.22 5.36
C ALA A 48 8.28 2.56 4.11
N SER A 49 7.68 2.51 2.92
CA SER A 49 8.34 2.87 1.66
C SER A 49 8.77 4.34 1.64
N THR A 50 7.90 5.23 2.12
CA THR A 50 8.18 6.66 2.21
C THR A 50 9.29 6.94 3.21
N ALA A 51 9.22 6.34 4.41
CA ALA A 51 10.26 6.46 5.43
C ALA A 51 11.62 5.98 4.91
N PHE A 52 11.65 4.83 4.22
CA PHE A 52 12.85 4.32 3.58
C PHE A 52 13.42 5.29 2.54
N GLN A 53 12.59 5.83 1.64
CA GLN A 53 13.03 6.79 0.63
C GLN A 53 13.59 8.06 1.27
N VAL A 54 12.89 8.64 2.25
CA VAL A 54 13.35 9.83 2.97
C VAL A 54 14.70 9.56 3.64
N GLN A 55 14.83 8.45 4.36
CA GLN A 55 16.08 8.07 5.01
C GLN A 55 17.22 7.89 4.00
N TYR A 56 16.94 7.27 2.86
CA TYR A 56 17.91 7.10 1.79
C TYR A 56 18.42 8.44 1.25
N PHE A 57 17.51 9.39 0.97
CA PHE A 57 17.89 10.73 0.53
C PHE A 57 18.67 11.51 1.58
N VAL A 58 18.28 11.43 2.85
CA VAL A 58 19.00 12.06 3.96
C VAL A 58 20.42 11.50 4.07
N THR A 59 20.57 10.18 3.95
CA THR A 59 21.86 9.49 4.01
C THR A 59 22.78 9.92 2.86
N ILE A 60 22.28 9.96 1.61
CA ILE A 60 23.06 10.44 0.46
C ILE A 60 23.49 11.89 0.64
N ARG A 61 22.59 12.77 1.10
CA ARG A 61 22.92 14.17 1.34
C ARG A 61 24.01 14.32 2.40
N ALA A 62 23.98 13.50 3.45
CA ALA A 62 25.02 13.51 4.47
C ALA A 62 26.39 13.09 3.91
N LEU A 63 26.44 12.08 3.02
CA LEU A 63 27.67 11.64 2.37
C LEU A 63 28.26 12.70 1.41
N ILE A 64 27.42 13.50 0.77
CA ILE A 64 27.88 14.55 -0.16
C ILE A 64 28.40 15.78 0.60
N ILE A 65 27.74 16.19 1.70
CA ILE A 65 28.06 17.44 2.42
C ILE A 65 29.25 17.27 3.37
N ASP A 66 29.39 16.10 4.02
CA ASP A 66 30.55 15.80 4.87
C ASP A 66 31.36 14.65 4.26
N PRO A 67 32.40 14.95 3.44
CA PRO A 67 33.24 13.93 2.83
C PRO A 67 34.24 13.30 3.81
N ARG A 68 34.23 13.65 5.11
CA ARG A 68 35.17 13.10 6.11
C ARG A 68 34.57 12.00 6.99
N LYS A 69 33.40 11.48 6.64
CA LYS A 69 32.88 10.19 7.12
C LYS A 69 32.90 9.14 6.01
#